data_AF-A0A971HST5-F1
#
_entry.id   AF-A0A971HST5-F1
#
_cell.length_a   1.000
_cell.length_b   1.000
_cell.length_c   1.000
_cell.angle_alpha   90.00
_cell.angle_beta   90.00
_cell.angle_gamma   90.00
#
_symmetry.space_group_name_H-M   'P 1'
#
loop_
_entity.id
_entity.type
_entity.pdbx_description
1 polymer ?
#
loop_
_entity_poly.entity_id
_entity_poly.type
_entity_poly.pdbx_seq_one_letter_code
_entity_poly.pdbx_strand_id
1 'polypeptide(L)'
;MNQPGNPPSGGGYPPVPAGRRFAASAYRPSGESANPSQSPGVGTNVAGYNKTQNDTYKKTQIETATPENLILMLYDGALRFMGQAEEAFEEKNIERISNLLVRVQAIFSELLSSLDKEKGGEIAANLERLYLFFMRQLSEANVKKDPKPMLQIKPLVLDLRNTWEQAMQQNQGNNKTAQQRPRLNLAV
;
A
#
# COMPACT_ATOMS: atom_id res chain seq x y z
N MET A 1 -58.44 14.52 -15.39
CA MET A 1 -58.01 15.16 -16.65
C MET A 1 -56.64 15.80 -16.41
N ASN A 2 -55.63 15.29 -17.14
CA ASN A 2 -54.30 15.84 -17.44
C ASN A 2 -53.19 15.93 -16.36
N GLN A 3 -52.23 15.01 -16.48
CA GLN A 3 -50.77 15.17 -16.26
C GLN A 3 -50.06 15.44 -17.62
N PRO A 4 -48.71 15.51 -17.76
CA PRO A 4 -47.66 16.26 -17.05
C PRO A 4 -46.70 17.00 -18.06
N GLY A 5 -45.69 17.73 -17.58
CA GLY A 5 -44.62 18.30 -18.43
C GLY A 5 -43.28 18.39 -17.73
N ASN A 6 -42.39 17.44 -18.03
CA ASN A 6 -41.00 17.34 -17.57
C ASN A 6 -40.08 18.09 -18.56
N PRO A 7 -39.04 18.86 -18.14
CA PRO A 7 -38.04 19.40 -19.07
C PRO A 7 -36.94 18.37 -19.43
N PRO A 8 -36.30 18.47 -20.61
CA PRO A 8 -35.53 17.38 -21.21
C PRO A 8 -34.05 17.33 -20.79
N SER A 9 -33.54 16.09 -20.73
CA SER A 9 -32.12 15.72 -20.74
C SER A 9 -31.48 16.01 -22.10
N GLY A 10 -30.22 16.47 -22.12
CA GLY A 10 -29.36 16.36 -23.32
C GLY A 10 -28.37 17.49 -23.55
N GLY A 11 -27.22 17.45 -22.89
CA GLY A 11 -26.04 18.25 -23.25
C GLY A 11 -24.95 17.37 -23.87
N GLY A 12 -25.19 16.85 -25.08
CA GLY A 12 -24.19 16.14 -25.86
C GLY A 12 -23.35 17.14 -26.68
N TYR A 13 -22.04 17.06 -26.57
CA TYR A 13 -21.12 17.80 -27.45
C TYR A 13 -21.25 17.30 -28.90
N PRO A 14 -21.40 18.18 -29.90
CA PRO A 14 -21.32 17.80 -31.30
C PRO A 14 -19.84 17.64 -31.76
N PRO A 15 -19.58 16.85 -32.82
CA PRO A 15 -18.23 16.54 -33.30
C PRO A 15 -17.64 17.69 -34.14
N VAL A 16 -16.32 17.91 -34.03
CA VAL A 16 -15.56 18.80 -34.95
C VAL A 16 -15.00 17.99 -36.14
N PRO A 17 -15.34 18.35 -37.40
CA PRO A 17 -14.83 17.69 -38.59
C PRO A 17 -13.45 18.19 -39.02
N ALA A 18 -12.72 17.27 -39.66
CA ALA A 18 -11.38 17.45 -40.19
C ALA A 18 -11.30 18.38 -41.41
N GLY A 19 -10.25 19.21 -41.43
CA GLY A 19 -9.61 19.71 -42.65
C GLY A 19 -10.14 21.03 -43.23
N ARG A 20 -9.29 22.07 -43.20
CA ARG A 20 -9.12 22.99 -44.32
C ARG A 20 -7.75 23.67 -44.26
N ARG A 21 -7.06 23.61 -45.40
CA ARG A 21 -5.70 24.08 -45.67
C ARG A 21 -5.73 25.58 -45.96
N PHE A 22 -4.69 26.30 -45.52
CA PHE A 22 -4.23 27.50 -46.20
C PHE A 22 -2.70 27.47 -46.31
N ALA A 23 -2.25 27.64 -47.55
CA ALA A 23 -0.87 27.86 -48.00
C ALA A 23 -0.39 29.26 -47.53
N ALA A 24 0.88 29.68 -47.59
CA ALA A 24 1.90 29.36 -48.57
C ALA A 24 3.32 29.81 -48.13
N SER A 25 4.32 29.23 -48.81
CA SER A 25 5.56 29.86 -49.32
C SER A 25 6.66 30.23 -48.31
N ALA A 26 7.96 30.04 -48.52
CA ALA A 26 8.80 29.21 -49.41
C ALA A 26 10.25 29.54 -49.01
N TYR A 27 11.10 28.55 -48.74
CA TYR A 27 12.50 28.57 -49.17
C TYR A 27 13.10 27.16 -49.01
N ARG A 28 13.56 26.59 -50.12
CA ARG A 28 14.38 25.37 -50.17
C ARG A 28 15.61 25.72 -50.99
N PRO A 29 16.83 25.50 -50.51
CA PRO A 29 17.97 25.29 -51.38
C PRO A 29 18.15 23.81 -51.71
N SER A 30 18.58 23.63 -52.93
CA SER A 30 18.77 22.44 -53.74
C SER A 30 20.11 21.75 -53.50
N GLY A 31 20.12 20.42 -53.68
CA GLY A 31 21.31 19.65 -54.05
C GLY A 31 21.87 18.76 -52.95
N GLU A 32 21.50 17.48 -52.94
CA GLU A 32 22.47 16.38 -53.00
C GLU A 32 21.70 15.07 -53.32
N SER A 33 22.41 14.18 -54.00
CA SER A 33 22.01 13.13 -54.93
C SER A 33 21.26 11.89 -54.37
N ALA A 34 20.61 11.19 -55.30
CA ALA A 34 19.87 9.93 -55.15
C ALA A 34 20.79 8.70 -54.98
N ASN A 35 20.36 7.66 -54.25
CA ASN A 35 19.95 6.34 -54.81
C ASN A 35 19.50 5.37 -53.68
N PRO A 36 18.59 4.41 -53.94
CA PRO A 36 18.04 3.45 -52.97
C PRO A 36 18.77 2.10 -53.03
N SER A 37 19.00 1.47 -51.87
CA SER A 37 19.25 0.02 -51.75
C SER A 37 19.13 -0.42 -50.29
N GLN A 38 18.10 -1.22 -50.03
CA GLN A 38 18.05 -2.37 -49.11
C GLN A 38 18.92 -2.35 -47.83
N SER A 39 18.27 -2.48 -46.66
CA SER A 39 18.68 -3.46 -45.64
C SER A 39 17.60 -3.72 -44.57
N PRO A 40 17.59 -4.93 -43.97
CA PRO A 40 16.54 -5.42 -43.09
C PRO A 40 16.79 -5.09 -41.61
N GLY A 41 15.68 -5.05 -40.85
CA GLY A 41 15.48 -5.14 -39.40
C GLY A 41 16.64 -4.83 -38.43
N VAL A 42 16.46 -3.78 -37.61
CA VAL A 42 17.06 -3.68 -36.26
C VAL A 42 16.03 -3.00 -35.33
N GLY A 43 15.82 -3.60 -34.17
CA GLY A 43 14.65 -3.42 -33.31
C GLY A 43 14.50 -2.08 -32.59
N THR A 44 13.25 -1.65 -32.48
CA THR A 44 12.82 -0.57 -31.59
C THR A 44 12.56 -1.18 -30.21
N ASN A 45 13.51 -1.09 -29.28
CA ASN A 45 13.24 -1.35 -27.88
C ASN A 45 12.61 -0.11 -27.23
N VAL A 46 11.40 -0.35 -26.75
CA VAL A 46 10.49 0.57 -26.07
C VAL A 46 11.11 1.20 -24.82
N ALA A 47 10.97 2.51 -24.68
CA ALA A 47 11.17 3.22 -23.42
C ALA A 47 10.09 2.76 -22.42
N GLY A 48 10.37 1.68 -21.70
CA GLY A 48 9.56 1.17 -20.60
C GLY A 48 9.81 2.00 -19.34
N TYR A 49 8.76 2.67 -18.89
CA TYR A 49 8.66 3.43 -17.64
C TYR A 49 9.23 2.65 -16.43
N ASN A 50 10.08 3.31 -15.64
CA ASN A 50 10.63 2.86 -14.35
C ASN A 50 9.54 2.69 -13.26
N LYS A 51 8.64 1.71 -13.41
CA LYS A 51 7.63 1.36 -12.39
C LYS A 51 7.92 0.03 -11.68
N THR A 52 8.87 -0.76 -12.16
CA THR A 52 8.96 -2.19 -11.80
C THR A 52 9.91 -2.50 -10.63
N GLN A 53 10.78 -1.58 -10.20
CA GLN A 53 11.75 -1.90 -9.15
C GLN A 53 11.13 -1.95 -7.75
N ASN A 54 10.38 -0.94 -7.34
CA ASN A 54 9.75 -0.91 -6.00
C ASN A 54 8.70 -2.02 -5.77
N ASP A 55 7.98 -2.40 -6.82
CA ASP A 55 6.96 -3.45 -6.72
C ASP A 55 7.59 -4.84 -6.63
N THR A 56 8.73 -5.07 -7.29
CA THR A 56 9.46 -6.35 -7.21
C THR A 56 10.06 -6.55 -5.81
N TYR A 57 10.69 -5.53 -5.21
CA TYR A 57 11.24 -5.66 -3.85
C TYR A 57 10.17 -5.93 -2.79
N LYS A 58 9.03 -5.22 -2.85
CA LYS A 58 7.91 -5.46 -1.92
C LYS A 58 7.35 -6.87 -2.10
N LYS A 59 7.24 -7.34 -3.34
CA LYS A 59 6.74 -8.68 -3.65
C LYS A 59 7.68 -9.77 -3.14
N THR A 60 8.98 -9.66 -3.38
CA THR A 60 9.98 -10.64 -2.88
C THR A 60 10.08 -10.64 -1.35
N GLN A 61 9.92 -9.48 -0.69
CA GLN A 61 9.86 -9.42 0.78
C GLN A 61 8.62 -10.16 1.33
N ILE A 62 7.45 -10.02 0.70
CA ILE A 62 6.24 -10.74 1.11
C ILE A 62 6.40 -12.26 0.85
N GLU A 63 7.00 -12.66 -0.25
CA GLU A 63 7.18 -14.07 -0.64
C GLU A 63 8.18 -14.85 0.21
N THR A 64 9.11 -14.16 0.89
CA THR A 64 10.17 -14.78 1.72
C THR A 64 10.04 -14.44 3.21
N ALA A 65 9.07 -13.62 3.59
CA ALA A 65 8.82 -13.27 4.99
C ALA A 65 8.27 -14.47 5.75
N THR A 66 8.79 -14.69 6.96
CA THR A 66 8.16 -15.60 7.91
C THR A 66 6.81 -15.01 8.35
N PRO A 67 5.85 -15.84 8.80
CA PRO A 67 4.55 -15.35 9.31
C PRO A 67 4.70 -14.26 10.37
N GLU A 68 5.74 -14.35 11.20
CA GLU A 68 6.08 -13.37 12.22
C GLU A 68 6.51 -12.02 11.62
N ASN A 69 7.34 -12.04 10.57
CA ASN A 69 7.75 -10.81 9.88
C ASN A 69 6.57 -10.13 9.18
N LEU A 70 5.59 -10.88 8.67
CA LEU A 70 4.37 -10.30 8.10
C LEU A 70 3.56 -9.52 9.15
N ILE A 71 3.51 -10.00 10.40
CA ILE A 71 2.86 -9.28 11.51
C ILE A 71 3.56 -7.95 11.78
N LEU A 72 4.90 -7.92 11.85
CA LEU A 72 5.65 -6.67 12.01
C LEU A 72 5.38 -5.70 10.86
N MET A 73 5.38 -6.18 9.62
CA MET A 73 5.09 -5.36 8.44
C MET A 73 3.68 -4.76 8.48
N LEU A 74 2.69 -5.50 9.00
CA LEU A 74 1.33 -5.00 9.21
C LEU A 74 1.32 -3.86 10.25
N TYR A 75 1.99 -4.05 11.40
CA TYR A 75 2.10 -2.99 12.40
C TYR A 75 2.85 -1.75 11.88
N ASP A 76 3.97 -1.93 11.19
CA ASP A 76 4.73 -0.84 10.57
C ASP A 76 3.87 -0.09 9.53
N GLY A 77 3.09 -0.84 8.74
CA GLY A 77 2.10 -0.29 7.82
C GLY A 77 1.02 0.54 8.52
N ALA A 78 0.47 0.04 9.63
CA ALA A 78 -0.53 0.74 10.44
C ALA A 78 0.03 2.05 11.01
N LEU A 79 1.22 2.02 11.62
CA LEU A 79 1.88 3.20 12.17
C LEU A 79 2.19 4.25 11.10
N ARG A 80 2.63 3.80 9.91
CA ARG A 80 2.85 4.71 8.77
C ARG A 80 1.56 5.38 8.32
N PHE A 81 0.45 4.64 8.19
CA PHE A 81 -0.83 5.23 7.81
C PHE A 81 -1.41 6.14 8.89
N MET A 82 -1.20 5.85 10.18
CA MET A 82 -1.54 6.76 11.27
C MET A 82 -0.76 8.07 11.19
N GLY A 83 0.56 8.01 10.92
CA GLY A 83 1.38 9.21 10.70
C GLY A 83 0.91 10.05 9.50
N GLN A 84 0.58 9.40 8.38
CA GLN A 84 0.00 10.10 7.22
C GLN A 84 -1.39 10.69 7.53
N ALA A 85 -2.15 10.07 8.44
CA ALA A 85 -3.46 10.57 8.83
C ALA A 85 -3.32 11.82 9.70
N GLU A 86 -2.30 11.89 10.57
CA GLU A 86 -1.97 13.11 11.32
C GLU A 86 -1.71 14.30 10.40
N GLU A 87 -0.85 14.12 9.38
CA GLU A 87 -0.63 15.15 8.35
C GLU A 87 -1.95 15.56 7.66
N ALA A 88 -2.79 14.59 7.32
CA ALA A 88 -4.08 14.85 6.68
C ALA A 88 -5.07 15.61 7.59
N PHE A 89 -5.01 15.39 8.91
CA PHE A 89 -5.76 16.15 9.92
C PHE A 89 -5.29 17.61 9.99
N GLU A 90 -3.97 17.84 9.95
CA GLU A 90 -3.40 19.19 9.91
C GLU A 90 -3.80 19.95 8.64
N GLU A 91 -3.76 19.26 7.49
CA GLU A 91 -4.20 19.78 6.18
C GLU A 91 -5.73 19.94 6.08
N LYS A 92 -6.50 19.41 7.05
CA LYS A 92 -7.97 19.32 7.02
C LYS A 92 -8.52 18.60 5.79
N ASN A 93 -7.76 17.66 5.23
CA ASN A 93 -8.17 16.88 4.07
C ASN A 93 -9.05 15.68 4.49
N ILE A 94 -10.35 15.91 4.53
CA ILE A 94 -11.36 14.95 5.04
C ILE A 94 -11.37 13.62 4.28
N GLU A 95 -11.18 13.65 2.96
CA GLU A 95 -11.14 12.45 2.12
C GLU A 95 -9.89 11.62 2.44
N ARG A 96 -8.72 12.26 2.49
CA ARG A 96 -7.44 11.63 2.82
C ARG A 96 -7.47 11.03 4.23
N ILE A 97 -8.02 11.75 5.22
CA ILE A 97 -8.22 11.25 6.58
C ILE A 97 -9.03 9.95 6.55
N SER A 98 -10.21 9.97 5.91
CA SER A 98 -11.09 8.79 5.89
C SER A 98 -10.44 7.60 5.20
N ASN A 99 -9.77 7.82 4.06
CA ASN A 99 -9.07 6.76 3.35
C ASN A 99 -7.98 6.11 4.21
N LEU A 100 -7.14 6.92 4.86
CA LEU A 100 -6.05 6.43 5.69
C LEU A 100 -6.56 5.67 6.92
N LEU A 101 -7.55 6.19 7.63
CA LEU A 101 -8.12 5.52 8.82
C LEU A 101 -8.78 4.18 8.46
N VAL A 102 -9.47 4.10 7.32
CA VAL A 102 -10.03 2.83 6.83
C VAL A 102 -8.94 1.81 6.50
N ARG A 103 -7.80 2.25 5.93
CA ARG A 103 -6.67 1.36 5.66
C ARG A 103 -6.03 0.82 6.94
N VAL A 104 -5.93 1.65 7.99
CA VAL A 104 -5.47 1.20 9.31
C VAL A 104 -6.45 0.18 9.89
N GLN A 105 -7.77 0.42 9.79
CA GLN A 105 -8.79 -0.53 10.24
C GLN A 105 -8.69 -1.86 9.49
N ALA A 106 -8.45 -1.86 8.18
CA ALA A 106 -8.28 -3.08 7.40
C ALA A 106 -7.11 -3.94 7.91
N ILE A 107 -6.00 -3.31 8.33
CA ILE A 107 -4.87 -4.01 8.94
C ILE A 107 -5.28 -4.70 10.24
N PHE A 108 -5.97 -3.99 11.14
CA PHE A 108 -6.42 -4.59 12.39
C PHE A 108 -7.48 -5.68 12.18
N SER A 109 -8.29 -5.58 11.12
CA SER A 109 -9.22 -6.64 10.73
C SER A 109 -8.47 -7.90 10.33
N GLU A 110 -7.38 -7.77 9.55
CA GLU A 110 -6.55 -8.90 9.13
C GLU A 110 -5.84 -9.55 10.32
N LEU A 111 -5.25 -8.73 11.21
CA LEU A 111 -4.63 -9.22 12.44
C LEU A 111 -5.64 -9.96 13.33
N LEU A 112 -6.88 -9.46 13.40
CA LEU A 112 -7.95 -10.10 14.15
C LEU A 112 -8.33 -11.46 13.55
N SER A 113 -8.47 -11.55 12.22
CA SER A 113 -8.77 -12.83 11.54
C SER A 113 -7.63 -13.85 11.63
N SER A 114 -6.39 -13.40 11.84
CA SER A 114 -5.24 -14.30 12.03
C SER A 114 -5.09 -14.89 13.43
N LEU A 115 -5.92 -14.47 14.41
CA LEU A 115 -5.80 -14.97 15.79
C LEU A 115 -6.29 -16.42 15.91
N ASP A 116 -5.39 -17.31 16.33
CA ASP A 116 -5.73 -18.68 16.73
C ASP A 116 -6.20 -18.68 18.19
N LYS A 117 -7.52 -18.71 18.40
CA LYS A 117 -8.12 -18.69 19.74
C LYS A 117 -7.92 -20.01 20.51
N GLU A 118 -7.77 -21.12 19.81
CA GLU A 118 -7.59 -22.43 20.43
C GLU A 118 -6.18 -22.57 21.01
N LYS A 119 -5.15 -22.20 20.22
CA LYS A 119 -3.75 -22.25 20.67
C LYS A 119 -3.35 -21.04 21.49
N GLY A 120 -3.89 -19.86 21.18
CA GLY A 120 -3.51 -18.61 21.82
C GLY A 120 -4.21 -18.34 23.16
N GLY A 121 -5.31 -19.05 23.46
CA GLY A 121 -6.02 -18.97 24.74
C GLY A 121 -6.29 -17.53 25.20
N GLU A 122 -5.88 -17.21 26.43
CA GLU A 122 -6.07 -15.88 27.01
C GLU A 122 -5.34 -14.77 26.24
N ILE A 123 -4.17 -15.05 25.69
CA ILE A 123 -3.40 -14.05 24.92
C ILE A 123 -4.17 -13.65 23.66
N ALA A 124 -4.70 -14.62 22.91
CA ALA A 124 -5.52 -14.34 21.73
C ALA A 124 -6.79 -13.55 22.11
N ALA A 125 -7.45 -13.90 23.21
CA ALA A 125 -8.61 -13.16 23.70
C ALA A 125 -8.26 -11.71 24.10
N ASN A 126 -7.08 -11.48 24.69
CA ASN A 126 -6.62 -10.15 25.08
C ASN A 126 -6.30 -9.29 23.84
N LEU A 127 -5.62 -9.88 22.85
CA LEU A 127 -5.33 -9.21 21.57
C LEU A 127 -6.60 -8.86 20.80
N GLU A 128 -7.58 -9.77 20.75
CA GLU A 128 -8.88 -9.49 20.13
C GLU A 128 -9.54 -8.25 20.74
N ARG A 129 -9.62 -8.17 22.09
CA ARG A 129 -10.23 -7.01 22.76
C ARG A 129 -9.49 -5.71 22.43
N LEU A 130 -8.17 -5.78 22.34
CA LEU A 130 -7.32 -4.62 22.05
C LEU A 130 -7.49 -4.15 20.59
N TYR A 131 -7.48 -5.07 19.63
CA TYR A 131 -7.72 -4.73 18.22
C TYR A 131 -9.12 -4.17 17.99
N LEU A 132 -10.15 -4.74 18.63
CA LEU A 132 -11.50 -4.21 18.58
C LEU A 132 -11.59 -2.80 19.19
N PHE A 133 -10.84 -2.55 20.27
CA PHE A 133 -10.73 -1.19 20.84
C PHE A 133 -10.08 -0.21 19.87
N PHE A 134 -8.97 -0.58 19.23
CA PHE A 134 -8.32 0.26 18.21
C PHE A 134 -9.26 0.60 17.06
N MET A 135 -9.99 -0.38 16.54
CA MET A 135 -10.97 -0.16 15.48
C MET A 135 -12.05 0.86 15.88
N ARG A 136 -12.55 0.78 17.12
CA ARG A 136 -13.52 1.75 17.64
C ARG A 136 -12.94 3.16 17.71
N GLN A 137 -11.71 3.31 18.22
CA GLN A 137 -11.04 4.62 18.31
C GLN A 137 -10.77 5.22 16.92
N LEU A 138 -10.33 4.41 15.96
CA LEU A 138 -10.17 4.84 14.56
C LEU A 138 -11.49 5.28 13.93
N SER A 139 -12.58 4.55 14.22
CA SER A 139 -13.92 4.89 13.74
C SER A 139 -14.39 6.21 14.34
N GLU A 140 -14.20 6.40 15.65
CA GLU A 140 -14.53 7.64 16.34
C GLU A 140 -13.76 8.83 15.79
N ALA A 141 -12.44 8.68 15.60
CA ALA A 141 -11.61 9.71 14.97
C ALA A 141 -12.10 10.06 13.55
N ASN A 142 -12.49 9.04 12.77
CA ASN A 142 -12.98 9.25 11.42
C ASN A 142 -14.36 9.92 11.37
N VAL A 143 -15.30 9.51 12.22
CA VAL A 143 -16.66 10.06 12.26
C VAL A 143 -16.64 11.49 12.77
N LYS A 144 -15.93 11.75 13.86
CA LYS A 144 -15.85 13.09 14.49
C LYS A 144 -14.89 14.04 13.78
N LYS A 145 -14.05 13.51 12.88
CA LYS A 145 -12.91 14.23 12.30
C LYS A 145 -12.02 14.85 13.38
N ASP A 146 -11.81 14.11 14.47
CA ASP A 146 -10.95 14.48 15.59
C ASP A 146 -9.77 13.50 15.64
N PRO A 147 -8.51 13.96 15.56
CA PRO A 147 -7.36 13.06 15.64
C PRO A 147 -7.15 12.44 17.03
N LYS A 148 -7.72 13.01 18.10
CA LYS A 148 -7.41 12.60 19.49
C LYS A 148 -7.57 11.09 19.76
N PRO A 149 -8.68 10.42 19.38
CA PRO A 149 -8.83 8.99 19.63
C PRO A 149 -7.76 8.14 18.94
N MET A 150 -7.37 8.52 17.71
CA MET A 150 -6.27 7.84 17.00
C MET A 150 -4.92 8.08 17.70
N LEU A 151 -4.64 9.33 18.10
CA LEU A 151 -3.39 9.69 18.77
C LEU A 151 -3.21 8.96 20.11
N GLN A 152 -4.31 8.70 20.83
CA GLN A 152 -4.29 7.92 22.07
C GLN A 152 -3.87 6.46 21.85
N ILE A 153 -4.27 5.83 20.74
CA ILE A 153 -3.95 4.42 20.49
C ILE A 153 -2.61 4.21 19.78
N LYS A 154 -2.12 5.21 19.02
CA LYS A 154 -0.85 5.11 18.30
C LYS A 154 0.33 4.61 19.15
N PRO A 155 0.58 5.10 20.38
CA PRO A 155 1.65 4.57 21.22
C PRO A 155 1.41 3.11 21.62
N LEU A 156 0.17 2.70 21.90
CA LEU A 156 -0.15 1.30 22.22
C LEU A 156 0.14 0.36 21.05
N VAL A 157 -0.13 0.82 19.82
CA VAL A 157 0.19 0.07 18.59
C VAL A 157 1.71 -0.07 18.42
N LEU A 158 2.47 0.98 18.71
CA LEU A 158 3.94 0.94 18.70
C LEU A 158 4.49 -0.03 19.75
N ASP A 159 3.94 -0.01 20.96
CA ASP A 159 4.37 -0.93 22.03
C ASP A 159 4.10 -2.39 21.68
N LEU A 160 2.95 -2.69 21.08
CA LEU A 160 2.67 -4.04 20.58
C LEU A 160 3.66 -4.46 19.50
N ARG A 161 3.93 -3.59 18.52
CA ARG A 161 4.91 -3.83 17.45
C ARG A 161 6.28 -4.18 18.04
N ASN A 162 6.74 -3.39 19.01
CA ASN A 162 8.03 -3.60 19.66
C ASN A 162 8.05 -4.89 20.49
N THR A 163 6.95 -5.21 21.18
CA THR A 163 6.81 -6.46 21.93
C THR A 163 6.93 -7.68 21.00
N TRP A 164 6.27 -7.64 19.84
CA TRP A 164 6.36 -8.68 18.82
C TRP A 164 7.78 -8.84 18.28
N GLU A 165 8.47 -7.73 18.00
CA GLU A 165 9.85 -7.77 17.52
C GLU A 165 10.79 -8.41 18.56
N GLN A 166 10.65 -8.05 19.84
CA GLN A 166 11.43 -8.64 20.92
C GLN A 166 11.16 -10.15 21.07
N ALA A 167 9.90 -10.57 21.02
CA ALA A 167 9.53 -11.99 21.08
C ALA A 167 10.16 -12.80 19.94
N MET A 168 10.20 -12.25 18.73
CA MET A 168 10.85 -12.87 17.58
C MET A 168 12.36 -13.00 17.75
N GLN A 169 13.03 -11.97 18.27
CA GLN A 169 14.47 -12.00 18.53
C GLN A 169 14.83 -13.08 19.58
N GLN A 170 14.03 -13.22 20.64
CA GLN A 170 14.23 -14.26 21.66
C GLN A 170 14.08 -15.67 21.06
N ASN A 171 13.07 -15.91 20.22
CA ASN A 171 12.88 -17.19 19.54
C ASN A 171 14.03 -17.55 18.59
N GLN A 172 14.59 -16.56 17.89
CA GLN A 172 15.77 -16.78 17.03
C GLN A 172 17.04 -17.07 17.84
N GLY A 173 17.20 -16.45 19.01
CA GLY A 173 18.31 -16.73 19.95
C GLY A 173 18.28 -18.15 20.50
N ASN A 174 17.09 -18.65 20.86
CA ASN A 174 16.88 -20.00 21.39
C ASN A 174 17.14 -21.12 20.36
N ASN A 175 16.83 -20.87 19.08
CA ASN A 175 17.08 -21.86 18.03
C ASN A 175 18.57 -22.03 17.68
N LYS A 176 19.39 -20.98 17.85
CA LYS A 176 20.84 -21.03 17.57
C LYS A 176 21.63 -21.80 18.64
N THR A 177 21.24 -21.72 19.90
CA THR A 177 21.88 -22.45 21.02
C THR A 177 21.56 -23.95 21.00
N ALA A 178 20.42 -24.38 20.44
CA ALA A 178 20.07 -25.78 20.29
C ALA A 178 20.91 -26.52 19.21
N GLN A 179 21.41 -25.80 18.19
CA GLN A 179 22.22 -26.37 17.09
C GLN A 179 23.75 -26.38 17.36
N GLN A 180 24.23 -25.71 18.42
CA GLN A 180 25.66 -25.59 18.75
C GLN A 180 26.13 -26.51 19.89
N ARG A 181 25.56 -27.71 20.05
CA ARG A 181 26.25 -28.74 20.85
C ARG A 181 27.24 -29.47 19.94
N PRO A 182 28.54 -29.10 19.91
CA PRO A 182 29.52 -29.94 19.25
C PRO A 182 29.48 -31.29 19.95
N ARG A 183 29.25 -32.35 19.17
CA ARG A 183 29.47 -33.72 19.64
C ARG A 183 30.95 -33.80 20.00
N LEU A 184 31.26 -33.75 21.29
CA LEU A 184 32.57 -34.13 21.78
C LEU A 184 32.78 -35.58 21.35
N ASN A 185 33.55 -35.78 20.28
CA ASN A 185 34.13 -37.07 19.94
C ASN A 185 35.14 -37.38 21.05
N LEU A 186 34.70 -38.08 22.08
CA LEU A 186 35.62 -38.66 23.06
C LEU A 186 36.14 -39.96 22.46
N ALA A 187 37.25 -39.88 21.74
CA ALA A 187 38.13 -41.01 21.49
C ALA A 187 39.16 -41.05 22.62
N VAL A 188 39.00 -42.00 23.55
CA VAL A 188 40.05 -42.66 24.35
C VAL A 188 39.54 -44.05 24.68
#